data_AF-A0A0C5FZP2-F1
#
_entry.id   AF-A0A0C5FZP2-F1
#
_cell.length_a   1.000
_cell.length_b   1.000
_cell.length_c   1.000
_cell.angle_alpha   90.00
_cell.angle_beta   90.00
_cell.angle_gamma   90.00
#
_symmetry.space_group_name_H-M   'P 1'
#
loop_
_entity.id
_entity.type
_entity.pdbx_description
1 polymer ?
#
loop_
_entity_poly.entity_id
_entity_poly.type
_entity_poly.pdbx_seq_one_letter_code
_entity_poly.pdbx_strand_id
1 'polypeptide(L)'
;MPPQALDLLALPDFGGLDADRARGAVCLWCPERLTAETAVGLGEYTDPEAGRWWPRACGPCVGRRAHGALYTHVTLCEPCVDDVGQCETGLTLTRLVRRYRR
;
A
#
# COMPACT_ATOMS: atom_id res chain seq x y z
N MET A 1 -3.86 8.95 -2.08
CA MET A 1 -3.19 7.94 -2.93
C MET A 1 -4.20 7.51 -3.97
N PRO A 2 -3.85 7.45 -5.27
CA PRO A 2 -4.78 7.02 -6.30
C PRO A 2 -5.22 5.55 -6.06
N PRO A 3 -6.49 5.18 -6.37
CA PRO A 3 -7.03 3.84 -6.14
C PRO A 3 -6.20 2.73 -6.81
N GLN A 4 -5.70 2.97 -8.02
CA GLN A 4 -4.94 1.97 -8.78
C GLN A 4 -3.58 1.66 -8.11
N ALA A 5 -2.89 2.67 -7.57
CA ALA A 5 -1.67 2.43 -6.82
C ALA A 5 -1.93 1.64 -5.54
N LEU A 6 -3.12 1.83 -4.96
CA LEU A 6 -3.57 1.13 -3.78
C LEU A 6 -3.85 -0.35 -4.06
N ASP A 7 -4.60 -0.64 -5.12
CA ASP A 7 -4.90 -2.02 -5.55
C ASP A 7 -3.61 -2.81 -5.83
N LEU A 8 -2.59 -2.16 -6.41
CA LEU A 8 -1.30 -2.77 -6.70
C LEU A 8 -0.46 -3.09 -5.45
N LEU A 9 -0.78 -2.54 -4.26
CA LEU A 9 -0.08 -2.91 -3.01
C LEU A 9 -0.47 -4.32 -2.50
N ALA A 10 -1.45 -4.98 -3.13
CA ALA A 10 -1.91 -6.34 -2.81
C ALA A 10 -2.23 -6.50 -1.31
N LEU A 11 -3.28 -5.80 -0.88
CA LEU A 11 -3.75 -5.90 0.49
C LEU A 11 -4.39 -7.28 0.74
N PRO A 12 -4.27 -7.84 1.96
CA PRO A 12 -4.97 -9.06 2.32
C PRO A 12 -6.48 -8.79 2.40
N ASP A 13 -7.27 -9.82 2.15
CA ASP A 13 -8.73 -9.79 2.31
C ASP A 13 -9.13 -9.51 3.76
N PHE A 14 -10.17 -8.69 3.97
CA PHE A 14 -10.57 -8.27 5.30
C PHE A 14 -10.97 -9.45 6.19
N GLY A 15 -11.73 -10.42 5.65
CA GLY A 15 -12.20 -11.61 6.37
C GLY A 15 -11.08 -12.49 6.92
N GLY A 16 -9.85 -12.34 6.42
CA GLY A 16 -8.66 -13.05 6.91
C GLY A 16 -7.88 -12.32 8.02
N LEU A 17 -8.30 -11.11 8.39
CA LEU A 17 -7.59 -10.29 9.37
C LEU A 17 -8.07 -10.56 10.80
N ASP A 18 -7.11 -10.59 11.73
CA ASP A 18 -7.45 -10.46 13.14
C ASP A 18 -7.92 -9.03 13.48
N ALA A 19 -8.55 -8.90 14.65
CA ALA A 19 -9.11 -7.63 15.11
C ALA A 19 -8.07 -6.51 15.24
N ASP A 20 -6.81 -6.85 15.59
CA ASP A 20 -5.74 -5.87 15.76
C ASP A 20 -5.25 -5.31 14.42
N ARG A 21 -5.20 -6.13 13.37
CA ARG A 21 -4.90 -5.71 11.99
C ARG A 21 -6.05 -4.94 11.39
N ALA A 22 -7.29 -5.41 11.56
CA ALA A 22 -8.49 -4.75 11.05
C ALA A 22 -8.66 -3.32 11.63
N ARG A 23 -8.38 -3.12 12.93
CA ARG A 23 -8.39 -1.78 13.55
C ARG A 23 -7.13 -0.94 13.29
N GLY A 24 -6.11 -1.52 12.64
CA GLY A 24 -4.83 -0.85 12.35
C GLY A 24 -3.92 -0.63 13.57
N ALA A 25 -4.00 -1.49 14.58
CA ALA A 25 -3.10 -1.50 15.74
C ALA A 25 -1.81 -2.30 15.48
N VAL A 26 -1.85 -3.23 14.53
CA VAL A 26 -0.70 -4.01 14.05
C VAL A 26 -0.54 -3.82 12.55
N CYS A 27 0.69 -3.87 12.07
CA CYS A 27 0.99 -3.80 10.65
C CYS A 27 0.20 -4.86 9.88
N LEU A 28 -0.41 -4.45 8.78
CA LEU A 28 -1.18 -5.34 7.91
C LEU A 28 -0.40 -6.58 7.45
N TRP A 29 0.94 -6.50 7.39
CA TRP A 29 1.77 -7.52 6.75
C TRP A 29 2.88 -8.11 7.63
N CYS A 30 3.05 -7.62 8.85
CA CYS A 30 4.04 -8.15 9.78
C CYS A 30 3.51 -8.01 11.22
N PRO A 31 4.17 -8.57 12.25
CA PRO A 31 3.68 -8.49 13.62
C PRO A 31 3.98 -7.15 14.32
N GLU A 32 4.56 -6.17 13.62
CA GLU A 32 4.93 -4.87 14.20
C GLU A 32 3.70 -4.12 14.75
N ARG A 33 3.78 -3.64 16.00
CA ARG A 33 2.72 -2.81 16.58
C ARG A 33 2.84 -1.40 16.04
N LEU A 34 1.71 -0.81 15.67
CA LEU A 34 1.65 0.53 15.12
C LEU A 34 1.32 1.54 16.19
N THR A 35 2.04 2.66 16.18
CA THR A 35 1.69 3.86 16.95
C THR A 35 1.07 4.90 16.03
N ALA A 36 0.42 5.92 16.60
CA ALA A 36 -0.12 7.03 15.83
C ALA A 36 0.96 7.75 14.97
N GLU A 37 2.21 7.73 15.43
CA GLU A 37 3.35 8.38 14.76
C GLU A 37 3.97 7.52 13.65
N THR A 38 3.91 6.20 13.78
CA THR A 38 4.63 5.26 12.90
C THR A 38 3.74 4.57 11.88
N ALA A 39 2.42 4.59 12.10
CA ALA A 39 1.45 4.02 11.20
C ALA A 39 1.40 4.78 9.86
N VAL A 40 1.54 4.04 8.77
CA VAL A 40 1.25 4.54 7.43
C VAL A 40 -0.19 4.17 7.09
N GLY A 41 -1.05 5.17 6.94
CA GLY A 41 -2.39 4.96 6.42
C GLY A 41 -2.35 4.68 4.93
N LEU A 42 -2.98 3.59 4.50
CA LEU A 42 -3.08 3.24 3.08
C LEU A 42 -4.26 3.94 2.40
N GLY A 43 -5.16 4.58 3.16
CA GLY A 43 -6.35 5.22 2.58
C GLY A 43 -7.58 4.35 2.81
N GLU A 44 -8.63 4.62 2.05
CA GLU A 44 -9.93 3.96 2.19
C GLU A 44 -10.02 2.75 1.26
N TYR A 45 -10.51 1.64 1.79
CA TYR A 45 -10.90 0.45 1.04
C TYR A 45 -12.36 0.14 1.29
N THR A 46 -13.03 -0.38 0.27
CA THR A 46 -14.38 -0.94 0.41
C THR A 46 -14.26 -2.45 0.30
N ASP A 47 -14.63 -3.13 1.38
CA ASP A 47 -14.73 -4.57 1.45
C ASP A 47 -16.21 -4.98 1.46
N PRO A 48 -16.60 -6.07 0.76
CA PRO A 48 -17.99 -6.51 0.73
C PRO A 48 -18.58 -6.89 2.11
N GLU A 49 -17.75 -7.39 3.02
CA GLU A 49 -18.18 -7.87 4.36
C GLU A 49 -18.05 -6.77 5.42
N ALA A 50 -16.98 -5.99 5.38
CA ALA A 50 -16.68 -4.97 6.38
C ALA A 50 -17.18 -3.57 6.02
N GLY A 51 -17.59 -3.36 4.78
CA GLY A 51 -17.85 -2.03 4.24
C GLY A 51 -16.56 -1.21 4.12
N ARG A 52 -16.62 0.08 4.44
CA ARG A 52 -15.44 0.95 4.36
C ARG A 52 -14.49 0.73 5.53
N TRP A 53 -13.21 0.57 5.23
CA TRP A 53 -12.15 0.44 6.23
C TRP A 53 -10.86 1.14 5.80
N TRP A 54 -9.99 1.44 6.78
CA TRP A 54 -8.78 2.24 6.57
C TRP A 54 -7.52 1.50 7.01
N PRO A 55 -6.97 0.60 6.17
CA PRO A 55 -5.82 -0.21 6.52
C PRO A 55 -4.59 0.61 6.86
N ARG A 56 -3.81 0.11 7.82
CA ARG A 56 -2.57 0.71 8.29
C ARG A 56 -1.42 -0.28 8.25
N ALA A 57 -0.23 0.21 7.92
CA ALA A 57 0.98 -0.62 7.86
C ALA A 57 2.20 0.14 8.37
N CYS A 58 3.28 -0.58 8.67
CA CYS A 58 4.56 0.05 8.98
C CYS A 58 5.26 0.50 7.69
N GLY A 59 6.04 1.58 7.77
CA GLY A 59 6.81 2.11 6.63
C GLY A 59 7.60 1.03 5.86
N PRO A 60 8.43 0.20 6.52
CA PRO A 60 9.21 -0.83 5.82
C PRO A 60 8.37 -1.78 4.95
N CYS A 61 7.20 -2.22 5.43
CA CYS A 61 6.34 -3.10 4.63
C CYS A 61 5.68 -2.37 3.47
N VAL A 62 5.31 -1.08 3.65
CA VAL A 62 4.81 -0.24 2.55
C VAL A 62 5.88 -0.07 1.48
N GLY A 63 7.11 0.24 1.86
CA GLY A 63 8.23 0.41 0.93
C GLY A 63 8.51 -0.85 0.11
N ARG A 64 8.54 -2.03 0.76
CA ARG A 64 8.76 -3.32 0.08
C ARG A 64 7.66 -3.64 -0.93
N ARG A 65 6.40 -3.40 -0.57
CA ARG A 65 5.26 -3.66 -1.47
C ARG A 65 5.17 -2.65 -2.60
N ALA A 66 5.40 -1.38 -2.32
CA ALA A 66 5.48 -0.36 -3.34
C ALA A 66 6.61 -0.65 -4.35
N HIS A 67 7.73 -1.21 -3.88
CA HIS A 67 8.83 -1.61 -4.76
C HIS A 67 8.44 -2.77 -5.68
N GLY A 68 7.83 -3.83 -5.14
CA GLY A 68 7.32 -4.94 -5.94
C GLY A 68 6.25 -4.50 -6.94
N ALA A 69 5.28 -3.70 -6.47
CA ALA A 69 4.22 -3.13 -7.30
C ALA A 69 4.78 -2.25 -8.42
N LEU A 70 5.73 -1.37 -8.13
CA LEU A 70 6.37 -0.52 -9.13
C LEU A 70 7.09 -1.36 -10.17
N TYR A 71 7.89 -2.34 -9.73
CA TYR A 71 8.64 -3.22 -10.62
C TYR A 71 7.73 -3.94 -11.62
N THR A 72 6.61 -4.49 -11.18
CA THR A 72 5.62 -5.11 -12.08
C THR A 72 4.94 -4.07 -12.97
N HIS A 73 4.49 -2.94 -12.41
CA HIS A 73 3.72 -1.94 -13.13
C HIS A 73 4.49 -1.33 -14.31
N VAL A 74 5.77 -0.97 -14.12
CA VAL A 74 6.57 -0.33 -15.18
C VAL A 74 6.81 -1.24 -16.38
N THR A 75 6.68 -2.56 -16.23
CA THR A 75 6.83 -3.52 -17.33
C THR A 75 5.57 -3.67 -18.19
N LEU A 76 4.41 -3.26 -17.67
CA LEU A 76 3.10 -3.48 -18.30
C LEU A 76 2.39 -2.17 -18.68
N CYS A 77 2.86 -1.03 -18.16
CA CYS A 77 2.23 0.27 -18.36
C CYS A 77 3.00 1.08 -19.42
N GLU A 78 2.37 1.31 -20.58
CA GLU A 78 2.96 2.05 -21.70
C GLU A 78 3.52 3.43 -21.28
N PRO A 79 2.78 4.32 -20.58
CA PRO A 79 3.32 5.59 -20.11
C PRO A 79 4.59 5.46 -19.24
N CYS A 80 4.71 4.37 -18.47
CA CYS A 80 5.87 4.17 -17.59
C CYS A 80 7.13 3.73 -18.35
N VAL A 81 6.98 3.12 -19.52
CA VAL A 81 8.11 2.71 -20.37
C VAL A 81 8.85 3.95 -20.87
N ASP A 82 8.09 5.00 -21.23
CA ASP A 82 8.65 6.26 -21.73
C ASP A 82 9.13 7.16 -20.59
N ASP A 83 8.21 7.54 -19.69
CA ASP A 83 8.49 8.41 -18.55
C ASP A 83 7.52 8.10 -17.42
N VAL A 84 8.02 7.45 -16.36
CA VAL A 84 7.25 7.16 -15.14
C VAL A 84 6.59 8.41 -14.55
N GLY A 85 7.13 9.61 -14.81
CA GLY A 85 6.56 10.91 -14.45
C GLY A 85 5.19 11.21 -15.06
N GLN A 86 4.83 10.56 -16.17
CA GLN A 86 3.54 10.71 -16.84
C GLN A 86 2.47 9.75 -16.30
N CYS A 87 2.86 8.77 -15.46
CA CYS A 87 1.94 7.84 -14.84
C CYS A 87 1.73 8.18 -13.36
N GLU A 88 0.53 8.61 -12.99
CA GLU A 88 0.20 8.93 -11.58
C GLU A 88 0.44 7.72 -10.64
N THR A 89 0.13 6.50 -11.12
CA THR A 89 0.36 5.26 -10.38
C THR A 89 1.85 5.00 -10.19
N GLY A 90 2.65 5.04 -11.27
CA GLY A 90 4.09 4.87 -11.22
C GLY A 90 4.80 5.91 -10.34
N LEU A 91 4.39 7.18 -10.45
CA LEU A 91 4.87 8.27 -9.59
C LEU A 91 4.55 8.03 -8.11
N THR A 92 3.32 7.61 -7.81
CA THR A 92 2.89 7.33 -6.45
C THR A 92 3.72 6.19 -5.84
N LEU A 93 3.86 5.08 -6.55
CA LEU A 93 4.65 3.94 -6.10
C LEU A 93 6.13 4.33 -5.91
N THR A 94 6.70 5.11 -6.84
CA THR A 94 8.06 5.66 -6.72
C THR A 94 8.23 6.50 -5.45
N ARG A 95 7.26 7.37 -5.14
CA ARG A 95 7.29 8.20 -3.92
C ARG A 95 7.23 7.35 -2.66
N LEU A 96 6.40 6.31 -2.64
CA LEU A 96 6.32 5.37 -1.51
C LEU A 96 7.62 4.62 -1.30
N VAL A 97 8.22 4.09 -2.37
CA VAL A 97 9.54 3.44 -2.33
C VAL A 97 10.58 4.38 -1.76
N ARG A 98 10.68 5.61 -2.26
CA ARG A 98 11.68 6.58 -1.79
C ARG A 98 11.47 6.98 -0.34
N ARG A 99 10.20 7.17 0.08
CA ARG A 99 9.86 7.59 1.44
C ARG A 99 10.15 6.51 2.48
N TYR A 100 9.96 5.24 2.12
CA TYR A 100 10.04 4.12 3.05
C TYR A 100 11.14 3.10 2.74
N ARG A 101 12.03 3.45 1.80
CA ARG A 101 13.34 2.81 1.62
C ARG A 101 14.07 2.85 2.96
N ARG A 102 14.20 1.69 3.58
CA ARG A 102 15.12 1.45 4.70
C ARG A 102 16.14 0.42 4.25
#